data_AF-A0A351RTJ5-F1
#
_entry.id   AF-A0A351RTJ5-F1
#
_cell.length_a   1.000
_cell.length_b   1.000
_cell.length_c   1.000
_cell.angle_alpha   90.00
_cell.angle_beta   90.00
_cell.angle_gamma   90.00
#
_symmetry.space_group_name_H-M   'P 1'
#
loop_
_entity.id
_entity.type
_entity.pdbx_description
1 polymer ?
#
loop_
_entity_poly.entity_id
_entity_poly.type
_entity_poly.pdbx_seq_one_letter_code
_entity_poly.pdbx_strand_id
1 'polypeptide(L)'
;MDSGKKNIKFGFLWITLATFLGFILAIKSQMGGAEVVDAWKKSVTHGFWKTAHVHANTLAILNILYGLFIGRVGLGDSARKLGSNLALAGMIIMPLGLFLVPFIQPIGYLIPLGEWCIIISMGMMAAGAFKSIN
;
A
#
# COMPACT_ATOMS: atom_id res chain seq x y z
N MET A 1 -5.37 -16.73 -16.04
CA MET A 1 -4.24 -15.76 -15.99
C MET A 1 -4.66 -14.29 -15.88
N ASP A 2 -5.95 -13.94 -15.95
CA ASP A 2 -6.35 -12.52 -16.01
C ASP A 2 -6.51 -11.84 -14.64
N SER A 3 -6.80 -12.61 -13.59
CA SER A 3 -7.16 -12.11 -12.25
C SER A 3 -6.07 -11.30 -11.55
N GLY A 4 -4.78 -11.49 -11.89
CA GLY A 4 -3.66 -10.77 -11.26
C GLY A 4 -3.10 -9.59 -12.04
N LYS A 5 -3.46 -9.43 -13.33
CA LYS A 5 -2.83 -8.41 -14.20
C LYS A 5 -3.07 -6.98 -13.71
N LYS A 6 -4.27 -6.71 -13.20
CA LYS A 6 -4.59 -5.39 -12.64
C LYS A 6 -3.73 -5.08 -11.41
N ASN A 7 -3.47 -6.06 -10.53
CA ASN A 7 -2.65 -5.85 -9.34
C ASN A 7 -1.22 -5.45 -9.74
N ILE A 8 -0.67 -6.09 -10.76
CA ILE A 8 0.66 -5.75 -11.30
C ILE A 8 0.65 -4.32 -11.86
N LYS A 9 -0.29 -3.97 -12.74
CA LYS A 9 -0.38 -2.63 -13.35
C LYS A 9 -0.54 -1.53 -12.30
N PHE A 10 -1.50 -1.69 -11.39
CA PHE A 10 -1.75 -0.71 -10.34
C PHE A 10 -0.63 -0.67 -9.31
N GLY A 11 0.04 -1.80 -9.03
CA GLY A 11 1.21 -1.82 -8.17
C GLY A 11 2.37 -1.00 -8.74
N PHE A 12 2.67 -1.11 -10.05
CA PHE A 12 3.69 -0.27 -10.68
C PHE A 12 3.31 1.21 -10.74
N LEU A 13 2.02 1.53 -10.95
CA LEU A 13 1.56 2.91 -10.83
C LEU A 13 1.76 3.43 -9.40
N TRP A 14 1.36 2.64 -8.40
CA TRP A 14 1.38 3.05 -7.00
C TRP A 14 2.80 3.21 -6.46
N ILE A 15 3.73 2.32 -6.82
CA ILE A 15 5.14 2.46 -6.43
C ILE A 15 5.78 3.71 -7.05
N THR A 16 5.35 4.11 -8.25
CA THR A 16 5.79 5.36 -8.88
C THR A 16 5.32 6.57 -8.08
N LEU A 17 4.05 6.60 -7.68
CA LEU A 17 3.50 7.66 -6.82
C LEU A 17 4.18 7.69 -5.43
N ALA A 18 4.42 6.52 -4.85
CA ALA A 18 5.11 6.39 -3.57
C ALA A 18 6.54 6.94 -3.67
N THR A 19 7.25 6.65 -4.77
CA THR A 19 8.59 7.17 -5.04
C THR A 19 8.58 8.70 -5.15
N PHE A 20 7.57 9.27 -5.82
CA PHE A 20 7.39 10.72 -5.90
C PHE A 20 7.17 11.36 -4.52
N LEU A 21 6.38 10.73 -3.64
CA LEU A 21 6.25 11.19 -2.25
C LEU A 21 7.60 11.14 -1.51
N GLY A 22 8.42 10.13 -1.78
CA GLY A 22 9.80 10.04 -1.26
C GLY A 22 10.66 11.23 -1.69
N PHE A 23 10.59 11.62 -2.96
CA PHE A 23 11.27 12.82 -3.46
C PHE A 23 10.81 14.09 -2.75
N ILE A 24 9.50 14.28 -2.56
CA ILE A 24 8.96 15.43 -1.81
C ILE A 24 9.51 15.46 -0.37
N LEU A 25 9.50 14.31 0.32
CA LEU A 25 10.03 14.19 1.68
C LEU A 25 11.52 14.56 1.74
N ALA A 26 12.31 14.08 0.78
CA ALA A 26 13.75 14.36 0.70
C ALA A 26 14.02 15.85 0.46
N ILE A 27 13.34 16.44 -0.53
CA ILE A 27 13.47 17.86 -0.87
C ILE A 27 13.13 18.74 0.34
N LYS A 28 11.98 18.50 1.00
CA LYS A 28 11.59 19.30 2.18
C LYS A 28 12.53 19.12 3.38
N SER A 29 13.28 18.02 3.42
CA SER A 29 14.30 17.78 4.45
C SER A 29 15.62 18.49 4.19
N GLN A 30 15.75 19.18 3.06
CA GLN A 30 16.96 19.88 2.61
C GLN A 30 16.68 21.37 2.27
N MET A 31 15.42 21.76 2.13
CA MET A 31 15.04 23.12 1.77
C MET A 31 14.88 24.03 3.00
N GLY A 32 15.52 25.19 2.94
CA GLY A 32 15.42 26.24 3.97
C GLY A 32 16.61 26.22 4.95
N GLY A 33 16.56 27.12 5.93
CA GLY A 33 17.52 27.14 7.03
C GLY A 33 17.33 25.98 8.01
N ALA A 34 18.29 25.76 8.90
CA ALA A 34 18.28 24.65 9.87
C ALA A 34 17.00 24.58 10.71
N GLU A 35 16.47 25.73 11.13
CA GLU A 35 15.23 25.83 11.90
C GLU A 35 14.00 25.35 11.11
N VAL A 36 13.90 25.72 9.83
CA VAL A 36 12.79 25.30 8.94
C VAL A 36 12.82 23.79 8.73
N VAL A 37 14.01 23.24 8.50
CA VAL A 37 14.20 21.79 8.31
C VAL A 37 13.86 21.03 9.61
N ASP A 38 14.25 21.54 10.76
CA ASP A 38 13.92 20.94 12.06
C ASP A 38 12.41 20.96 12.33
N ALA A 39 11.75 22.09 12.09
CA ALA A 39 10.30 22.23 12.22
C ALA A 39 9.55 21.26 11.29
N TRP A 40 10.00 21.10 10.04
CA TRP A 40 9.43 20.13 9.11
C TRP A 40 9.57 18.70 9.64
N LYS A 41 10.76 18.29 10.06
CA LYS A 41 11.03 16.92 10.53
C LYS A 41 10.19 16.54 11.76
N LYS A 42 9.89 17.50 12.64
CA LYS A 42 9.06 17.34 13.84
C LYS A 42 7.55 17.45 13.57
N SER A 43 7.15 17.88 12.36
CA SER A 43 5.73 18.07 12.05
C SER A 43 4.96 16.75 11.96
N VAL A 44 3.68 16.80 12.35
CA VAL A 44 2.73 15.68 12.22
C VAL A 44 2.60 15.24 10.76
N THR A 45 2.56 16.19 9.83
CA THR A 45 2.51 15.92 8.38
C THR A 45 3.71 15.10 7.92
N HIS A 46 4.93 15.46 8.31
CA HIS A 46 6.12 14.69 7.96
C HIS A 46 6.04 13.25 8.48
N GLY A 47 5.61 13.07 9.74
CA GLY A 47 5.43 11.74 10.33
C GLY A 47 4.45 10.87 9.54
N PHE A 48 3.26 11.40 9.23
CA PHE A 48 2.25 10.67 8.46
C PHE A 48 2.66 10.42 7.02
N TRP A 49 3.26 11.40 6.34
CA TRP A 49 3.70 11.24 4.95
C TRP A 49 4.86 10.26 4.81
N LYS A 50 5.80 10.24 5.76
CA LYS A 50 6.85 9.21 5.82
C LYS A 50 6.22 7.82 5.98
N THR A 51 5.26 7.66 6.88
CA THR A 51 4.56 6.39 7.09
C THR A 51 3.76 5.98 5.84
N ALA A 52 3.09 6.92 5.19
CA ALA A 52 2.38 6.71 3.93
C ALA A 52 3.34 6.26 2.82
N HIS A 53 4.49 6.90 2.67
CA HIS A 53 5.52 6.54 1.69
C HIS A 53 6.00 5.09 1.87
N VAL A 54 6.33 4.69 3.10
CA VAL A 54 6.79 3.32 3.38
C VAL A 54 5.69 2.31 3.07
N HIS A 55 4.47 2.51 3.58
CA HIS A 55 3.37 1.59 3.34
C HIS A 55 2.95 1.55 1.86
N ALA A 56 2.93 2.68 1.17
CA ALA A 56 2.63 2.72 -0.26
C ALA A 56 3.60 1.86 -1.08
N ASN A 57 4.91 1.96 -0.81
CA ASN A 57 5.92 1.12 -1.46
C ASN A 57 5.74 -0.36 -1.12
N THR A 58 5.68 -0.69 0.17
CA THR A 58 5.56 -2.08 0.63
C THR A 58 4.30 -2.75 0.08
N LEU A 59 3.15 -2.08 0.20
CA LEU A 59 1.89 -2.63 -0.28
C LEU A 59 1.83 -2.70 -1.81
N ALA A 60 2.47 -1.76 -2.53
CA ALA A 60 2.58 -1.85 -3.98
C ALA A 60 3.38 -3.08 -4.41
N ILE A 61 4.53 -3.33 -3.78
CA ILE A 61 5.36 -4.51 -4.03
C ILE A 61 4.57 -5.78 -3.71
N LEU A 62 3.94 -5.85 -2.53
CA LEU A 62 3.09 -6.97 -2.15
C LEU A 62 1.95 -7.20 -3.15
N ASN A 63 1.33 -6.13 -3.66
CA ASN A 63 0.26 -6.24 -4.65
C ASN A 63 0.77 -6.75 -6.01
N ILE A 64 1.97 -6.35 -6.45
CA ILE A 64 2.62 -6.90 -7.65
C ILE A 64 2.87 -8.40 -7.47
N LEU A 65 3.50 -8.78 -6.34
CA LEU A 65 3.76 -10.18 -6.01
C LEU A 65 2.45 -10.98 -5.95
N TYR A 66 1.41 -10.41 -5.34
CA TYR A 66 0.09 -11.01 -5.30
C TYR A 66 -0.43 -11.32 -6.70
N GLY A 67 -0.39 -10.34 -7.60
CA GLY A 67 -0.80 -10.51 -8.99
C GLY A 67 0.00 -11.57 -9.74
N LEU A 68 1.30 -11.70 -9.44
CA LEU A 68 2.16 -12.72 -10.03
C LEU A 68 1.80 -14.13 -9.52
N PHE A 69 1.50 -14.29 -8.22
CA PHE A 69 1.35 -15.62 -7.61
C PHE A 69 -0.09 -16.13 -7.53
N ILE A 70 -1.11 -15.27 -7.61
CA ILE A 70 -2.51 -15.66 -7.37
C ILE A 70 -3.03 -16.76 -8.33
N GLY A 71 -2.50 -16.83 -9.55
CA GLY A 71 -2.85 -17.87 -10.51
C GLY A 71 -2.18 -19.21 -10.26
N ARG A 72 -1.19 -19.27 -9.36
CA ARG A 72 -0.36 -20.45 -9.06
C ARG A 72 -0.74 -21.14 -7.76
N VAL A 73 -1.72 -20.60 -7.04
CA VAL A 73 -2.21 -21.15 -5.77
C VAL A 73 -3.57 -21.84 -5.96
N GLY A 74 -3.84 -22.81 -5.08
CA GLY A 74 -5.03 -23.66 -5.00
C GLY A 74 -6.27 -22.92 -4.51
N LEU A 75 -6.59 -21.79 -5.15
CA LEU A 75 -7.80 -20.99 -4.93
C LEU A 75 -8.75 -21.15 -6.11
N GLY A 76 -10.05 -21.24 -5.83
CA GLY A 76 -11.09 -21.10 -6.86
C GLY A 76 -11.17 -19.67 -7.39
N ASP A 77 -11.81 -19.49 -8.55
CA ASP A 77 -11.79 -18.20 -9.26
C ASP A 77 -12.44 -17.05 -8.49
N SER A 78 -13.54 -17.31 -7.76
CA SER A 78 -14.19 -16.32 -6.89
C SER A 78 -13.25 -15.85 -5.77
N ALA A 79 -12.53 -16.77 -5.13
CA ALA A 79 -11.57 -16.45 -4.09
C ALA A 79 -10.39 -15.66 -4.66
N ARG A 80 -9.87 -16.04 -5.84
CA ARG A 80 -8.82 -15.25 -6.53
C ARG A 80 -9.30 -13.83 -6.82
N LYS A 81 -10.51 -13.66 -7.37
CA LYS A 81 -11.06 -12.34 -7.70
C LYS A 81 -11.23 -11.47 -6.45
N LEU A 82 -11.75 -12.03 -5.37
CA LEU A 82 -11.92 -11.33 -4.09
C LEU A 82 -10.56 -10.94 -3.49
N GLY A 83 -9.63 -11.87 -3.36
CA GLY A 83 -8.30 -11.61 -2.82
C GLY A 83 -7.54 -10.54 -3.62
N SER A 84 -7.64 -10.61 -4.95
CA SER A 84 -7.07 -9.59 -5.85
C SER A 84 -7.68 -8.20 -5.62
N ASN A 85 -9.00 -8.10 -5.44
CA ASN A 85 -9.67 -6.84 -5.13
C ASN A 85 -9.26 -6.29 -3.76
N LEU A 86 -9.18 -7.16 -2.75
CA LEU A 86 -8.79 -6.78 -1.39
C LEU A 86 -7.34 -6.29 -1.33
N ALA A 87 -6.40 -6.99 -1.99
CA ALA A 87 -5.00 -6.55 -2.07
C ALA A 87 -4.88 -5.16 -2.71
N LEU A 88 -5.64 -4.92 -3.79
CA LEU A 88 -5.67 -3.63 -4.47
C LEU A 88 -6.31 -2.53 -3.61
N ALA A 89 -7.42 -2.83 -2.94
CA ALA A 89 -8.10 -1.90 -2.05
C ALA A 89 -7.20 -1.52 -0.86
N GLY A 90 -6.56 -2.49 -0.22
CA GLY A 90 -5.66 -2.26 0.90
C GLY A 90 -4.43 -1.42 0.53
N MET A 91 -3.84 -1.69 -0.65
CA MET A 91 -2.72 -0.90 -1.19
C MET A 91 -3.08 0.57 -1.38
N ILE A 92 -4.33 0.88 -1.69
CA ILE A 92 -4.80 2.26 -1.93
C ILE A 92 -5.27 2.92 -0.63
N ILE A 93 -6.20 2.29 0.07
CA ILE A 93 -6.94 2.90 1.18
C ILE A 93 -6.01 3.28 2.33
N MET A 94 -5.11 2.37 2.74
CA MET A 94 -4.26 2.62 3.91
C MET A 94 -3.25 3.74 3.66
N PRO A 95 -2.43 3.73 2.59
CA PRO A 95 -1.47 4.79 2.35
C PRO A 95 -2.12 6.12 2.00
N LEU A 96 -3.27 6.11 1.30
CA LEU A 96 -4.02 7.33 1.02
C LEU A 96 -4.60 7.93 2.31
N GLY A 97 -5.10 7.10 3.22
CA GLY A 97 -5.55 7.53 4.54
C GLY A 97 -4.43 8.20 5.34
N LEU A 98 -3.25 7.58 5.38
CA LEU A 98 -2.06 8.13 6.02
C LEU A 98 -1.61 9.45 5.36
N PHE A 99 -1.69 9.56 4.03
CA PHE A 99 -1.31 10.79 3.32
C PHE A 99 -2.28 11.96 3.62
N LEU A 100 -3.57 11.66 3.70
CA LEU A 100 -4.63 12.67 3.81
C LEU A 100 -4.96 13.08 5.26
N VAL A 101 -4.70 12.24 6.25
CA VAL A 101 -5.07 12.54 7.65
C VAL A 101 -4.54 13.88 8.19
N PRO A 102 -3.34 14.39 7.81
CA PRO A 102 -2.90 15.72 8.27
C PRO A 102 -3.81 16.86 7.77
N PHE A 103 -4.56 16.64 6.69
CA PHE A 103 -5.48 17.62 6.11
C PHE A 103 -6.93 17.39 6.54
N ILE A 104 -7.33 16.12 6.70
CA ILE A 104 -8.71 15.73 6.99
C ILE A 104 -8.67 14.62 8.04
N GLN A 105 -8.64 15.01 9.33
CA GLN A 105 -8.48 14.07 10.46
C GLN A 105 -9.45 12.87 10.45
N PRO A 106 -10.75 13.03 10.10
CA PRO A 106 -11.68 11.89 10.03
C PRO A 106 -11.28 10.79 9.03
N ILE A 107 -10.44 11.09 8.02
CA ILE A 107 -9.95 10.07 7.08
C ILE A 107 -9.08 9.01 7.78
N GLY A 108 -8.56 9.31 8.98
CA GLY A 108 -7.83 8.34 9.80
C GLY A 108 -8.60 7.03 10.03
N TYR A 109 -9.94 7.05 10.04
CA TYR A 109 -10.77 5.85 10.17
C TYR A 109 -10.67 4.88 8.98
N LEU A 110 -10.18 5.33 7.82
CA LEU A 110 -9.99 4.48 6.64
C LEU A 110 -8.72 3.62 6.73
N ILE A 111 -7.71 4.06 7.48
CA ILE A 111 -6.42 3.36 7.63
C ILE A 111 -6.62 1.88 8.05
N PRO A 112 -7.35 1.57 9.14
CA PRO A 112 -7.57 0.18 9.55
C PRO A 112 -8.39 -0.63 8.53
N LEU A 113 -9.29 0.01 7.77
CA LEU A 113 -10.05 -0.69 6.71
C LEU A 113 -9.11 -1.18 5.60
N GLY A 114 -8.16 -0.33 5.19
CA GLY A 114 -7.14 -0.73 4.22
C GLY A 114 -6.23 -1.84 4.74
N GLU A 115 -5.86 -1.79 6.03
CA GLU A 115 -5.04 -2.81 6.68
C GLU A 115 -5.75 -4.18 6.72
N TRP A 116 -7.03 -4.21 7.11
CA TRP A 116 -7.83 -5.43 7.07
C TRP A 116 -7.94 -6.03 5.66
N CYS A 117 -8.05 -5.19 4.63
CA CYS A 117 -8.03 -5.68 3.25
C CYS A 117 -6.73 -6.42 2.92
N ILE A 118 -5.58 -5.90 3.36
CA ILE A 118 -4.28 -6.56 3.17
C ILE A 118 -4.23 -7.88 3.96
N ILE A 119 -4.56 -7.86 5.26
CA ILE A 119 -4.53 -9.04 6.13
C ILE A 119 -5.35 -10.19 5.52
N ILE A 120 -6.60 -9.89 5.12
CA ILE A 120 -7.49 -10.91 4.55
C ILE A 120 -6.93 -11.41 3.21
N SER A 121 -6.49 -10.50 2.33
CA SER A 121 -5.94 -10.90 1.02
C SER A 121 -4.70 -11.81 1.15
N MET A 122 -3.77 -11.48 2.05
CA MET A 122 -2.58 -12.28 2.33
C MET A 122 -2.94 -13.62 2.96
N GLY A 123 -3.88 -13.64 3.90
CA GLY A 123 -4.41 -14.87 4.49
C GLY A 123 -4.98 -15.81 3.42
N MET A 124 -5.71 -15.27 2.43
CA MET A 124 -6.21 -16.06 1.30
C MET A 124 -5.08 -16.61 0.43
N MET A 125 -4.04 -15.81 0.14
CA MET A 125 -2.86 -16.30 -0.60
C MET A 125 -2.16 -17.42 0.14
N ALA A 126 -1.94 -17.26 1.45
CA ALA A 126 -1.32 -18.29 2.29
C ALA A 126 -2.16 -19.58 2.29
N ALA A 127 -3.48 -19.48 2.52
CA ALA A 127 -4.38 -20.62 2.46
C ALA A 127 -4.36 -21.33 1.10
N GLY A 128 -4.31 -20.56 0.01
CA GLY A 128 -4.14 -21.11 -1.34
C GLY A 128 -2.81 -21.82 -1.53
N ALA A 129 -1.72 -21.25 -1.03
CA ALA A 129 -0.39 -21.84 -1.12
C ALA A 129 -0.32 -23.17 -0.38
N PHE A 130 -0.83 -23.24 0.85
CA PHE A 130 -0.89 -24.49 1.62
C PHE A 130 -1.72 -25.57 0.93
N LYS A 131 -2.82 -25.22 0.26
CA LYS A 131 -3.61 -26.16 -0.56
C LYS A 131 -2.90 -26.67 -1.80
N SER A 132 -1.82 -26.04 -2.24
CA SER A 132 -1.10 -26.40 -3.48
C SER A 132 0.08 -27.34 -3.23
N ILE A 133 0.50 -27.48 -1.96
CA ILE A 133 1.64 -28.30 -1.54
C ILE A 133 1.18 -29.71 -1.11
N ASN A 134 -0.11 -29.86 -0.81
CA ASN A 134 -0.77 -31.14 -0.50
C ASN A 134 -1.43 -31.72 -1.75
#